data_AF-X5DGZ2-F1
#
_entry.id   AF-X5DGZ2-F1
#
_cell.length_a   1.000
_cell.length_b   1.000
_cell.length_c   1.000
_cell.angle_alpha   90.00
_cell.angle_beta   90.00
_cell.angle_gamma   90.00
#
_symmetry.space_group_name_H-M   'P 1'
#
loop_
_entity.id
_entity.type
_entity.pdbx_description
1 polymer ?
#
loop_
_entity_poly.entity_id
_entity_poly.type
_entity_poly.pdbx_seq_one_letter_code
_entity_poly.pdbx_strand_id
1 'polypeptide(L)'
;FHSPMYFFLSNLSFCDVCYSSSVCPKMLSDFLSEQKKIAYNLSVVQMLLGAFADAECVMLSVMAYDHYMAICNPLLYTVTMSRRVCTQLVATAYSAGFMDMAIFTYFTLRLSFCNSNIINHFFCDLPPLLAISTLDTTTNEIAMTIYCSCVVGYSVITVFLSYSYIITTILHMKSATGRRKAFSTCASHLTAVAMFYGTLLFMYFRPNLSYSMDTDKVAAVFYTVVIPMLIP
;
A
#
# COMPACT_ATOMS: atom_id res chain seq x y z
N PHE A 1 19.94 -13.05 -10.52
CA PHE A 1 19.55 -11.75 -9.95
C PHE A 1 19.98 -10.70 -10.97
N HIS A 2 19.04 -10.16 -11.76
CA HIS A 2 19.37 -9.32 -12.92
C HIS A 2 19.58 -7.84 -12.51
N SER A 3 18.92 -7.38 -11.43
CA SER A 3 19.25 -6.20 -10.60
C SER A 3 18.33 -6.18 -9.35
N PRO A 4 18.72 -5.57 -8.21
CA PRO A 4 17.85 -5.37 -7.04
C PRO A 4 16.48 -4.77 -7.37
N MET A 5 16.43 -3.77 -8.24
CA MET A 5 15.18 -3.12 -8.67
C MET A 5 14.19 -4.11 -9.29
N TYR A 6 14.65 -4.97 -10.21
CA TYR A 6 13.78 -5.99 -10.83
C TYR A 6 13.27 -7.02 -9.82
N PHE A 7 14.07 -7.33 -8.79
CA PHE A 7 13.63 -8.21 -7.73
C PHE A 7 12.50 -7.56 -6.91
N PHE A 8 12.58 -6.28 -6.60
CA PHE A 8 11.51 -5.56 -5.91
C PHE A 8 10.26 -5.43 -6.78
N LEU A 9 10.40 -5.05 -8.06
CA LEU A 9 9.29 -5.00 -9.02
C LEU A 9 8.56 -6.34 -9.13
N SER A 10 9.29 -7.45 -9.25
CA SER A 10 8.66 -8.78 -9.34
C SER A 10 7.83 -9.13 -8.10
N ASN A 11 8.24 -8.69 -6.91
CA ASN A 11 7.45 -8.89 -5.69
C ASN A 11 6.27 -7.91 -5.63
N LEU A 12 6.45 -6.68 -6.13
CA LEU A 12 5.39 -5.66 -6.20
C LEU A 12 4.25 -6.14 -7.11
N SER A 13 4.59 -6.61 -8.33
CA SER A 13 3.60 -7.18 -9.25
C SER A 13 2.92 -8.42 -8.65
N PHE A 14 3.62 -9.21 -7.83
CA PHE A 14 3.00 -10.33 -7.13
C PHE A 14 1.97 -9.85 -6.09
N CYS A 15 2.28 -8.80 -5.32
CA CYS A 15 1.32 -8.16 -4.44
C CYS A 15 0.10 -7.64 -5.21
N ASP A 16 0.33 -6.90 -6.31
CA ASP A 16 -0.73 -6.32 -7.14
C ASP A 16 -1.67 -7.41 -7.66
N VAL A 17 -1.13 -8.53 -8.14
CA VAL A 17 -1.92 -9.68 -8.62
C VAL A 17 -2.72 -10.31 -7.47
N CYS A 18 -2.09 -10.55 -6.32
CA CYS A 18 -2.76 -11.12 -5.15
C CYS A 18 -3.89 -10.21 -4.65
N TYR A 19 -3.64 -8.90 -4.55
CA TYR A 19 -4.61 -7.92 -4.11
C TYR A 19 -5.73 -7.75 -5.15
N SER A 20 -5.41 -7.49 -6.41
CA SER A 20 -6.40 -7.29 -7.49
C SER A 20 -7.27 -8.52 -7.73
N SER A 21 -6.70 -9.74 -7.67
CA SER A 21 -7.47 -10.99 -7.79
C SER A 21 -8.46 -11.20 -6.63
N SER A 22 -8.24 -10.55 -5.49
CA SER A 22 -9.13 -10.62 -4.33
C SER A 22 -10.22 -9.54 -4.33
N VAL A 23 -9.91 -8.35 -4.86
CA VAL A 23 -10.79 -7.18 -4.86
C VAL A 23 -11.65 -7.10 -6.12
N CYS A 24 -11.07 -7.33 -7.31
CA CYS A 24 -11.79 -7.18 -8.58
C CYS A 24 -13.01 -8.11 -8.73
N PRO A 25 -12.93 -9.43 -8.45
CA PRO A 25 -14.09 -10.31 -8.60
C PRO A 25 -15.20 -9.97 -7.61
N LYS A 26 -14.82 -9.50 -6.41
CA LYS A 26 -15.74 -9.08 -5.36
C LYS A 26 -16.47 -7.80 -5.74
N MET A 27 -15.73 -6.78 -6.14
CA MET A 27 -16.30 -5.51 -6.57
C MET A 27 -17.25 -5.70 -7.75
N LEU A 28 -16.92 -6.59 -8.69
CA LEU A 28 -17.80 -6.96 -9.81
C LEU A 28 -19.06 -7.70 -9.34
N SER A 29 -18.92 -8.67 -8.43
CA SER A 29 -20.05 -9.40 -7.84
C SER A 29 -20.99 -8.49 -7.04
N ASP A 30 -20.44 -7.58 -6.24
CA ASP A 30 -21.23 -6.65 -5.42
C ASP A 30 -21.86 -5.53 -6.26
N PHE A 31 -21.30 -5.21 -7.43
CA PHE A 31 -21.92 -4.30 -8.40
C PHE A 31 -23.13 -4.93 -9.10
N LEU A 32 -23.11 -6.25 -9.30
CA LEU A 32 -24.17 -7.01 -9.97
C LEU A 32 -25.26 -7.54 -9.01
N SER A 33 -25.04 -7.50 -7.69
CA SER A 33 -25.96 -8.05 -6.70
C SER A 33 -26.80 -6.98 -5.98
N GLU A 34 -28.11 -7.20 -5.86
CA GLU A 34 -29.01 -6.35 -5.05
C GLU A 34 -28.85 -6.60 -3.53
N GLN A 35 -28.27 -7.73 -3.11
CA GLN A 35 -27.97 -8.04 -1.70
C GLN A 35 -26.46 -8.18 -1.47
N LYS A 36 -25.91 -7.26 -0.67
CA LYS A 36 -24.49 -7.19 -0.30
C LYS A 36 -24.18 -8.02 0.94
N LYS A 37 -24.29 -9.35 0.84
CA LYS A 37 -24.00 -10.25 1.98
C LYS A 37 -22.77 -11.09 1.70
N ILE A 38 -21.76 -10.96 2.56
CA ILE A 38 -20.49 -11.67 2.48
C ILE A 38 -20.50 -12.82 3.48
N ALA A 39 -20.15 -14.03 3.04
CA ALA A 39 -19.87 -15.13 3.95
C ALA A 39 -18.62 -14.80 4.78
N TYR A 40 -18.72 -14.94 6.10
CA TYR A 40 -17.66 -14.57 7.05
C TYR A 40 -16.28 -15.15 6.69
N ASN A 41 -16.21 -16.41 6.24
CA ASN A 41 -14.95 -17.03 5.79
C ASN A 41 -14.31 -16.30 4.58
N LEU A 42 -15.14 -15.80 3.66
CA LEU A 42 -14.66 -15.04 2.51
C LEU A 42 -14.15 -13.65 2.92
N SER A 43 -14.74 -13.05 3.96
CA SER A 43 -14.27 -11.79 4.55
C SER A 43 -12.89 -11.94 5.20
N VAL A 44 -12.65 -13.04 5.93
CA VAL A 44 -11.36 -13.31 6.56
C VAL A 44 -10.26 -13.51 5.51
N VAL A 45 -10.55 -14.25 4.44
CA VAL A 45 -9.59 -14.44 3.34
C VAL A 45 -9.26 -13.12 2.64
N GLN A 46 -10.24 -12.27 2.39
CA GLN A 46 -9.99 -10.95 1.80
C GLN A 46 -9.14 -10.04 2.69
N MET A 47 -9.36 -10.09 3.99
CA MET A 47 -8.58 -9.30 4.94
C MET A 47 -7.12 -9.73 4.98
N LEU A 48 -6.86 -11.05 4.93
CA LEU A 48 -5.51 -11.57 4.79
C LEU A 48 -4.85 -11.18 3.46
N LEU A 49 -5.63 -11.02 2.38
CA LEU A 49 -5.13 -10.55 1.09
C LEU A 49 -4.87 -9.04 1.07
N GLY A 50 -5.47 -8.27 2.00
CA GLY A 50 -5.11 -6.86 2.25
C GLY A 50 -3.66 -6.67 2.68
N ALA A 51 -3.01 -7.71 3.23
CA ALA A 51 -1.63 -7.65 3.70
C ALA A 51 -0.64 -7.36 2.57
N PHE A 52 -1.01 -7.73 1.34
CA PHE A 52 -0.22 -7.46 0.15
C PHE A 52 -0.22 -5.97 -0.20
N ALA A 53 -1.33 -5.26 0.01
CA ALA A 53 -1.41 -3.81 -0.20
C ALA A 53 -0.53 -3.03 0.82
N ASP A 54 -0.46 -3.49 2.07
CA ASP A 54 0.46 -2.91 3.05
C ASP A 54 1.92 -3.18 2.71
N ALA A 55 2.22 -4.38 2.22
CA ALA A 55 3.56 -4.74 1.76
C ALA A 55 4.00 -3.85 0.58
N GLU A 56 3.09 -3.46 -0.32
CA GLU A 56 3.36 -2.52 -1.43
C GLU A 56 3.86 -1.16 -0.91
N CYS A 57 3.26 -0.62 0.16
CA CYS A 57 3.70 0.65 0.77
C CYS A 57 5.21 0.62 1.11
N VAL A 58 5.61 -0.45 1.81
CA VAL A 58 6.98 -0.64 2.27
C VAL A 58 7.90 -0.92 1.08
N MET A 59 7.46 -1.72 0.10
CA MET A 59 8.25 -2.04 -1.09
C MET A 59 8.53 -0.82 -1.95
N LEU A 60 7.57 0.08 -2.14
CA LEU A 60 7.78 1.37 -2.81
C LEU A 60 8.83 2.22 -2.10
N SER A 61 8.84 2.21 -0.75
CA SER A 61 9.87 2.91 0.02
C SER A 61 11.27 2.31 -0.17
N VAL A 62 11.37 0.97 -0.21
CA VAL A 62 12.62 0.25 -0.45
C VAL A 62 13.14 0.50 -1.86
N MET A 63 12.26 0.56 -2.87
CA MET A 63 12.63 0.89 -4.25
C MET A 63 13.14 2.34 -4.37
N ALA A 64 12.57 3.30 -3.61
CA ALA A 64 13.11 4.65 -3.53
C ALA A 64 14.51 4.67 -2.91
N TYR A 65 14.73 3.87 -1.87
CA TYR A 65 16.04 3.71 -1.23
C TYR A 65 17.07 3.04 -2.15
N ASP A 66 16.66 2.06 -2.97
CA ASP A 66 17.51 1.46 -4.02
C ASP A 66 17.99 2.49 -5.04
N HIS A 67 17.07 3.31 -5.58
CA HIS A 67 17.44 4.42 -6.47
C HIS A 67 18.41 5.42 -5.79
N TYR A 68 18.19 5.72 -4.51
CA TYR A 68 19.08 6.60 -3.75
C TYR A 68 20.48 6.02 -3.62
N MET A 69 20.61 4.75 -3.23
CA MET A 69 21.91 4.07 -3.13
C MET A 69 22.61 4.01 -4.49
N ALA A 70 21.88 3.72 -5.57
CA ALA A 70 22.45 3.60 -6.90
C ALA A 70 23.00 4.94 -7.44
N ILE A 71 22.32 6.06 -7.15
CA ILE A 71 22.65 7.39 -7.70
C ILE A 71 23.59 8.16 -6.76
N CYS A 72 23.27 8.22 -5.48
CA CYS A 72 23.97 9.08 -4.51
C CYS A 72 25.19 8.39 -3.89
N ASN A 73 25.19 7.05 -3.76
CA ASN A 73 26.25 6.30 -3.07
C ASN A 73 26.69 5.04 -3.85
N PRO A 74 27.14 5.16 -5.11
CA PRO A 74 27.41 4.01 -5.97
C PRO A 74 28.51 3.07 -5.43
N LEU A 75 29.46 3.59 -4.63
CA LEU A 75 30.54 2.79 -4.03
C LEU A 75 30.02 1.80 -2.97
N LEU A 76 28.95 2.15 -2.26
CA LEU A 76 28.36 1.32 -1.20
C LEU A 76 27.22 0.45 -1.71
N TYR A 77 26.66 0.75 -2.89
CA TYR A 77 25.49 0.09 -3.47
C TYR A 77 25.58 -1.43 -3.45
N THR A 78 26.72 -2.01 -3.83
CA THR A 78 26.87 -3.47 -3.94
C THR A 78 26.78 -4.20 -2.59
N VAL A 79 27.19 -3.53 -1.51
CA VAL A 79 27.14 -4.09 -0.15
C VAL A 79 25.76 -3.84 0.46
N THR A 80 25.22 -2.63 0.31
CA THR A 80 23.93 -2.23 0.90
C THR A 80 22.73 -2.83 0.16
N MET A 81 22.83 -3.07 -1.14
CA MET A 81 21.82 -3.74 -1.97
C MET A 81 22.28 -5.14 -2.42
N SER A 82 22.97 -5.85 -1.53
CA SER A 82 23.31 -7.25 -1.77
C SER A 82 22.06 -8.12 -1.78
N ARG A 83 22.09 -9.25 -2.50
CA ARG A 83 20.94 -10.18 -2.60
C ARG A 83 20.36 -10.58 -1.24
N ARG A 84 21.22 -10.78 -0.24
CA ARG A 84 20.81 -11.13 1.13
C ARG A 84 20.00 -9.99 1.76
N VAL A 85 20.46 -8.76 1.64
CA VAL A 85 19.77 -7.58 2.17
C VAL A 85 18.45 -7.35 1.43
N CYS A 86 18.43 -7.42 0.10
CA CYS A 86 17.19 -7.28 -0.67
C CYS A 86 16.14 -8.35 -0.27
N THR A 87 16.57 -9.59 -0.04
CA THR A 87 15.68 -10.66 0.41
C THR A 87 15.12 -10.37 1.80
N GLN A 88 15.96 -9.86 2.71
CA GLN A 88 15.53 -9.45 4.05
C GLN A 88 14.54 -8.28 3.99
N LEU A 89 14.77 -7.28 3.12
CA LEU A 89 13.86 -6.15 2.95
C LEU A 89 12.48 -6.60 2.47
N VAL A 90 12.42 -7.49 1.47
CA VAL A 90 11.15 -8.07 0.99
C VAL A 90 10.47 -8.89 2.08
N ALA A 91 11.22 -9.73 2.81
CA ALA A 91 10.66 -10.52 3.90
C ALA A 91 10.08 -9.63 5.03
N THR A 92 10.75 -8.53 5.35
CA THR A 92 10.25 -7.54 6.33
C THR A 92 8.99 -6.85 5.83
N ALA A 93 8.93 -6.48 4.55
CA ALA A 93 7.73 -5.86 3.96
C ALA A 93 6.51 -6.77 4.07
N TYR A 94 6.65 -8.04 3.66
CA TYR A 94 5.56 -9.02 3.83
C TYR A 94 5.21 -9.25 5.30
N SER A 95 6.21 -9.42 6.16
CA SER A 95 5.95 -9.65 7.59
C SER A 95 5.20 -8.49 8.23
N ALA A 96 5.52 -7.23 7.87
CA ALA A 96 4.82 -6.05 8.35
C ALA A 96 3.35 -6.05 7.90
N GLY A 97 3.06 -6.28 6.62
CA GLY A 97 1.69 -6.32 6.12
C GLY A 97 0.86 -7.47 6.72
N PHE A 98 1.45 -8.67 6.85
CA PHE A 98 0.76 -9.79 7.50
C PHE A 98 0.50 -9.54 8.99
N MET A 99 1.44 -8.92 9.69
CA MET A 99 1.24 -8.53 11.09
C MET A 99 0.10 -7.52 11.20
N ASP A 100 0.06 -6.51 10.33
CA ASP A 100 -0.97 -5.46 10.34
C ASP A 100 -2.36 -6.06 10.10
N MET A 101 -2.51 -6.92 9.10
CA MET A 101 -3.81 -7.57 8.83
C MET A 101 -4.21 -8.62 9.86
N ALA A 102 -3.26 -9.35 10.46
CA ALA A 102 -3.56 -10.31 11.53
C ALA A 102 -4.09 -9.57 12.77
N ILE A 103 -3.45 -8.45 13.08
CA ILE A 103 -3.87 -7.49 14.10
C ILE A 103 -5.27 -6.97 13.79
N PHE A 104 -5.50 -6.45 12.58
CA PHE A 104 -6.78 -5.91 12.15
C PHE A 104 -7.87 -6.96 12.27
N THR A 105 -7.59 -8.19 11.81
CA THR A 105 -8.47 -9.36 11.97
C THR A 105 -8.79 -9.65 13.41
N TYR A 106 -7.78 -9.72 14.27
CA TYR A 106 -8.01 -9.96 15.68
C TYR A 106 -8.96 -8.92 16.31
N PHE A 107 -8.86 -7.64 15.95
CA PHE A 107 -9.78 -6.61 16.42
C PHE A 107 -11.17 -6.72 15.83
N THR A 108 -11.29 -6.93 14.52
CA THR A 108 -12.59 -7.18 13.87
C THR A 108 -13.34 -8.34 14.50
N LEU A 109 -12.62 -9.40 14.90
CA LEU A 109 -13.21 -10.58 15.57
C LEU A 109 -13.61 -10.33 17.03
N ARG A 110 -13.01 -9.32 17.68
CA ARG A 110 -13.28 -8.98 19.09
C ARG A 110 -14.36 -7.93 19.26
N LEU A 111 -14.72 -7.21 18.19
CA LEU A 111 -15.90 -6.35 18.14
C LEU A 111 -17.16 -7.22 18.22
N SER A 112 -17.82 -7.23 19.38
CA SER A 112 -19.12 -7.88 19.54
C SER A 112 -20.18 -7.04 18.83
N PHE A 113 -20.54 -7.40 17.59
CA PHE A 113 -21.71 -6.81 16.94
C PHE A 113 -22.96 -7.22 17.73
N CYS A 114 -23.61 -6.26 18.38
CA CYS A 114 -24.94 -6.45 18.97
C CYS A 114 -25.94 -6.80 17.85
N ASN A 115 -26.11 -8.08 17.60
CA ASN A 115 -27.31 -8.71 17.07
C ASN A 115 -27.90 -8.17 15.75
N SER A 116 -27.07 -7.88 14.75
CA SER A 116 -27.51 -8.00 13.34
C SER A 116 -26.37 -8.51 12.45
N ASN A 117 -26.51 -9.73 11.93
CA ASN A 117 -25.58 -10.40 11.02
C ASN A 117 -25.60 -9.78 9.61
N ILE A 118 -25.51 -8.46 9.49
CA ILE A 118 -25.52 -7.75 8.19
C ILE A 118 -24.45 -6.66 8.22
N ILE A 119 -23.28 -6.95 7.67
CA ILE A 119 -22.24 -5.95 7.37
C ILE A 119 -22.61 -5.30 6.03
N ASN A 120 -23.07 -4.06 6.07
CA ASN A 120 -23.58 -3.33 4.89
C ASN A 120 -22.54 -2.33 4.36
N HIS A 121 -21.26 -2.74 4.26
CA HIS A 121 -20.17 -1.92 3.72
C HIS A 121 -19.37 -2.66 2.65
N PHE A 122 -19.03 -1.92 1.59
CA PHE A 122 -18.38 -2.41 0.36
C PHE A 122 -16.86 -2.62 0.51
N PHE A 123 -16.27 -2.11 1.60
CA PHE A 123 -14.86 -2.22 1.95
C PHE A 123 -14.73 -2.43 3.46
N CYS A 124 -13.74 -3.22 3.88
CA CYS A 124 -13.28 -3.30 5.27
C CYS A 124 -12.37 -2.09 5.57
N ASP A 125 -12.91 -0.88 5.52
CA ASP A 125 -12.19 0.32 5.94
C ASP A 125 -12.51 0.71 7.38
N LEU A 126 -11.51 1.26 8.08
CA LEU A 126 -11.53 1.68 9.49
C LEU A 126 -12.66 2.68 9.86
N PRO A 127 -12.97 3.72 9.06
CA PRO A 127 -13.84 4.81 9.52
C PRO A 127 -15.32 4.42 9.76
N PRO A 128 -15.98 3.58 8.93
CA PRO A 128 -17.38 3.19 9.17
C PRO A 128 -17.58 2.19 10.32
N LEU A 129 -16.54 1.41 10.67
CA LEU A 129 -16.58 0.47 11.81
C LEU A 129 -16.56 1.20 13.17
N LEU A 130 -15.96 2.39 13.23
CA LEU A 130 -15.84 3.23 14.43
C LEU A 130 -17.15 3.89 14.88
N ALA A 131 -18.17 3.98 14.02
CA ALA A 131 -19.42 4.67 14.34
C ALA A 131 -20.42 3.82 15.14
N ILE A 132 -20.16 2.51 15.34
CA ILE A 132 -21.21 1.54 15.74
C ILE A 132 -20.80 0.64 16.92
N SER A 133 -19.60 0.77 17.50
CA SER A 133 -19.16 -0.09 18.62
C SER A 133 -19.65 0.38 19.98
N THR A 134 -20.27 -0.52 20.74
CA THR A 134 -20.77 -0.31 22.12
C THR A 134 -19.87 -0.94 23.21
N LEU A 135 -18.64 -1.37 22.88
CA LEU A 135 -17.61 -1.82 23.84
C LEU A 135 -16.37 -0.92 23.77
N ASP A 136 -15.73 -0.65 24.90
CA ASP A 136 -14.56 0.23 24.97
C ASP A 136 -13.29 -0.48 24.43
N THR A 137 -13.15 -0.47 23.11
CA THR A 137 -12.00 -0.99 22.33
C THR A 137 -10.97 0.10 21.99
N THR A 138 -11.20 1.32 22.48
CA THR A 138 -10.46 2.55 22.15
C THR A 138 -8.95 2.43 22.31
N THR A 139 -8.45 1.80 23.37
CA THR A 139 -6.99 1.69 23.61
C THR A 139 -6.28 0.89 22.53
N ASN A 140 -6.89 -0.20 22.07
CA ASN A 140 -6.30 -1.03 21.02
C ASN A 140 -6.44 -0.38 19.63
N GLU A 141 -7.56 0.29 19.37
CA GLU A 141 -7.79 1.04 18.12
C GLU A 141 -6.80 2.21 17.98
N ILE A 142 -6.54 2.93 19.07
CA ILE A 142 -5.52 3.97 19.11
C ILE A 142 -4.14 3.37 18.85
N ALA A 143 -3.81 2.23 19.48
CA ALA A 143 -2.53 1.55 19.26
C ALA A 143 -2.35 1.12 17.78
N MET A 144 -3.40 0.62 17.13
CA MET A 144 -3.34 0.23 15.72
C MET A 144 -3.30 1.40 14.77
N THR A 145 -4.10 2.43 15.03
CA THR A 145 -4.03 3.67 14.25
C THR A 145 -2.63 4.28 14.32
N ILE A 146 -2.00 4.27 15.50
CA ILE A 146 -0.61 4.69 15.67
C ILE A 146 0.34 3.78 14.88
N TYR A 147 0.20 2.46 14.99
CA TYR A 147 1.06 1.51 14.28
C TYR A 147 0.99 1.67 12.75
N CYS A 148 -0.21 1.64 12.16
CA CYS A 148 -0.40 1.84 10.72
C CYS A 148 0.13 3.22 10.28
N SER A 149 -0.17 4.28 11.04
CA SER A 149 0.34 5.63 10.76
C SER A 149 1.86 5.71 10.84
N CYS A 150 2.50 4.97 11.76
CA CYS A 150 3.95 4.88 11.85
C CYS A 150 4.56 4.14 10.65
N VAL A 151 3.97 3.03 10.20
CA VAL A 151 4.44 2.26 9.03
C VAL A 151 4.33 3.09 7.76
N VAL A 152 3.15 3.68 7.52
CA VAL A 152 2.91 4.56 6.36
C VAL A 152 3.79 5.81 6.44
N GLY A 153 3.85 6.45 7.60
CA GLY A 153 4.68 7.64 7.83
C GLY A 153 6.17 7.37 7.60
N TYR A 154 6.69 6.26 8.11
CA TYR A 154 8.07 5.83 7.86
C TYR A 154 8.34 5.63 6.37
N SER A 155 7.41 4.99 5.66
CA SER A 155 7.53 4.73 4.23
C SER A 155 7.55 6.04 3.42
N VAL A 156 6.62 6.97 3.72
CA VAL A 156 6.55 8.30 3.09
C VAL A 156 7.81 9.12 3.37
N ILE A 157 8.29 9.15 4.61
CA ILE A 157 9.52 9.87 4.98
C ILE A 157 10.72 9.30 4.23
N THR A 158 10.84 7.97 4.15
CA THR A 158 11.94 7.30 3.45
C THR A 158 11.95 7.65 1.96
N VAL A 159 10.78 7.65 1.31
CA VAL A 159 10.61 8.09 -0.08
C VAL A 159 11.03 9.55 -0.25
N PHE A 160 10.51 10.44 0.59
CA PHE A 160 10.77 11.88 0.49
C PHE A 160 12.25 12.20 0.66
N LEU A 161 12.89 11.65 1.69
CA LEU A 161 14.32 11.81 1.94
C LEU A 161 15.14 11.25 0.76
N SER A 162 14.86 10.03 0.31
CA SER A 162 15.57 9.42 -0.82
C SER A 162 15.52 10.31 -2.06
N TYR A 163 14.33 10.80 -2.44
CA TYR A 163 14.18 11.62 -3.63
C TYR A 163 14.73 13.03 -3.51
N SER A 164 14.66 13.65 -2.33
CA SER A 164 15.30 14.96 -2.09
C SER A 164 16.83 14.89 -2.29
N TYR A 165 17.48 13.82 -1.80
CA TYR A 165 18.91 13.59 -2.06
C TYR A 165 19.17 13.29 -3.53
N ILE A 166 18.38 12.42 -4.17
CA ILE A 166 18.53 12.10 -5.60
C ILE A 166 18.45 13.36 -6.45
N ILE A 167 17.42 14.20 -6.24
CA ILE A 167 17.23 15.45 -6.98
C ILE A 167 18.45 16.36 -6.77
N THR A 168 18.90 16.50 -5.53
CA THR A 168 20.10 17.29 -5.23
C THR A 168 21.31 16.76 -5.99
N THR A 169 21.58 15.45 -5.94
CA THR A 169 22.70 14.84 -6.68
C THR A 169 22.58 15.07 -8.18
N ILE A 170 21.40 14.90 -8.77
CA ILE A 170 21.14 15.17 -10.20
C ILE A 170 21.40 16.64 -10.53
N LEU A 171 20.96 17.57 -9.68
CA LEU A 171 21.22 19.00 -9.87
C LEU A 171 22.72 19.33 -9.81
N HIS A 172 23.52 18.57 -9.06
CA HIS A 172 24.98 18.75 -9.02
C HIS A 172 25.74 18.00 -10.14
N MET A 173 25.09 17.14 -10.92
CA MET A 173 25.74 16.42 -12.03
C MET A 173 26.14 17.39 -13.17
N LYS A 174 27.39 17.29 -13.62
CA LYS A 174 27.92 18.09 -14.74
C LYS A 174 27.49 17.58 -16.13
N SER A 175 27.10 16.31 -16.25
CA SER A 175 26.71 15.70 -17.53
C SER A 175 25.21 15.86 -17.79
N ALA A 176 24.84 16.58 -18.84
CA ALA A 176 23.44 16.73 -19.28
C ALA A 176 22.80 15.38 -19.64
N THR A 177 23.57 14.49 -20.28
CA THR A 177 23.13 13.12 -20.61
C THR A 177 22.92 12.29 -19.34
N GLY A 178 23.83 12.39 -18.37
CA GLY A 178 23.69 11.73 -17.07
C GLY A 178 22.46 12.18 -16.29
N ARG A 179 22.22 13.51 -16.26
CA ARG A 179 21.02 14.11 -15.67
C ARG A 179 19.74 13.60 -16.30
N ARG A 180 19.64 13.63 -17.63
CA ARG A 180 18.45 13.18 -18.36
C ARG A 180 18.16 11.70 -18.11
N LYS A 181 19.20 10.86 -18.08
CA LYS A 181 19.07 9.43 -17.77
C LYS A 181 18.54 9.21 -16.35
N ALA A 182 19.16 9.85 -15.35
CA ALA A 182 18.74 9.70 -13.95
C ALA A 182 17.31 10.20 -13.72
N PHE A 183 16.95 11.36 -14.29
CA PHE A 183 15.60 11.89 -14.19
C PHE A 183 14.56 10.97 -14.82
N SER A 184 14.87 10.40 -16.00
CA SER A 184 13.97 9.47 -16.68
C SER A 184 13.73 8.18 -15.89
N THR A 185 14.75 7.64 -15.21
CA THR A 185 14.60 6.44 -14.38
C THR A 185 13.81 6.71 -13.10
N CYS A 186 13.99 7.88 -12.50
CA CYS A 186 13.30 8.27 -11.28
C CYS A 186 11.83 8.67 -11.50
N ALA A 187 11.52 9.25 -12.66
CA ALA A 187 10.19 9.76 -12.96
C ALA A 187 9.12 8.68 -12.88
N SER A 188 9.35 7.50 -13.48
CA SER A 188 8.38 6.39 -13.45
C SER A 188 8.06 5.93 -12.02
N HIS A 189 9.09 5.74 -11.20
CA HIS A 189 8.89 5.32 -9.81
C HIS A 189 8.23 6.42 -8.97
N LEU A 190 8.57 7.70 -9.19
CA LEU A 190 7.90 8.80 -8.49
C LEU A 190 6.42 8.91 -8.89
N THR A 191 6.08 8.64 -10.16
CA THR A 191 4.68 8.54 -10.62
C THR A 191 3.95 7.40 -9.92
N ALA A 192 4.54 6.21 -9.81
CA ALA A 192 3.96 5.08 -9.09
C ALA A 192 3.69 5.42 -7.61
N VAL A 193 4.70 5.99 -6.92
CA VAL A 193 4.58 6.47 -5.54
C VAL A 193 3.46 7.52 -5.41
N ALA A 194 3.43 8.52 -6.29
CA ALA A 194 2.44 9.59 -6.23
C ALA A 194 1.01 9.07 -6.47
N MET A 195 0.83 8.13 -7.40
CA MET A 195 -0.46 7.49 -7.63
C MET A 195 -0.89 6.67 -6.41
N PHE A 196 0.01 5.86 -5.85
CA PHE A 196 -0.29 4.99 -4.71
C PHE A 196 -0.64 5.80 -3.45
N TYR A 197 0.27 6.68 -2.99
CA TYR A 197 0.02 7.48 -1.78
C TYR A 197 -1.04 8.55 -2.00
N GLY A 198 -1.16 9.13 -3.20
CA GLY A 198 -2.22 10.07 -3.54
C GLY A 198 -3.60 9.41 -3.47
N THR A 199 -3.70 8.15 -3.90
CA THR A 199 -4.92 7.35 -3.77
C THR A 199 -5.27 7.08 -2.31
N LEU A 200 -4.29 6.64 -1.50
CA LEU A 200 -4.49 6.43 -0.07
C LEU A 200 -4.95 7.71 0.63
N LEU A 201 -4.30 8.85 0.35
CA LEU A 201 -4.70 10.14 0.91
C LEU A 201 -6.10 10.54 0.46
N PHE A 202 -6.44 10.36 -0.82
CA PHE A 202 -7.78 10.66 -1.31
C PHE A 202 -8.85 9.78 -0.65
N MET A 203 -8.58 8.50 -0.45
CA MET A 203 -9.49 7.55 0.16
C MET A 203 -9.70 7.82 1.66
N TYR A 204 -8.62 8.09 2.40
CA TYR A 204 -8.68 8.26 3.86
C TYR A 204 -8.97 9.69 4.33
N PHE A 205 -8.60 10.73 3.57
CA PHE A 205 -8.82 12.13 3.93
C PHE A 205 -9.97 12.80 3.16
N ARG A 206 -10.80 12.04 2.44
CA ARG A 206 -12.00 12.59 1.79
C ARG A 206 -12.94 13.14 2.88
N PRO A 207 -13.31 14.43 2.84
CA PRO A 207 -14.23 14.98 3.83
C PRO A 207 -15.61 14.30 3.70
N ASN A 208 -16.14 13.82 4.83
CA ASN A 208 -17.44 13.13 5.00
C ASN A 208 -18.65 13.88 4.39
N LEU A 209 -18.50 15.16 4.04
CA LEU A 209 -19.53 16.00 3.40
C LEU A 209 -19.76 15.68 1.91
N SER A 210 -18.91 14.86 1.28
CA SER A 210 -19.00 14.46 -0.13
C SER A 210 -19.21 12.95 -0.33
N TYR A 211 -19.76 12.29 0.70
CA TYR A 211 -19.99 10.84 0.75
C TYR A 211 -21.09 10.42 -0.24
N SER A 212 -20.70 9.65 -1.26
CA SER A 212 -21.60 9.02 -2.24
C SER A 212 -21.04 7.65 -2.63
N MET A 213 -21.83 6.59 -2.41
CA MET A 213 -21.46 5.19 -2.69
C MET A 213 -21.03 4.95 -4.14
N ASP A 214 -21.50 5.74 -5.09
CA ASP A 214 -21.19 5.55 -6.51
C ASP A 214 -19.81 6.12 -6.89
N THR A 215 -19.33 7.16 -6.19
CA THR A 215 -17.95 7.66 -6.39
C THR A 215 -16.88 6.69 -5.89
N ASP A 216 -17.11 5.98 -4.79
CA ASP A 216 -16.14 5.00 -4.26
C ASP A 216 -15.98 3.80 -5.19
N LYS A 217 -17.05 3.38 -5.88
CA LYS A 217 -16.98 2.31 -6.89
C LYS A 217 -16.14 2.71 -8.10
N VAL A 218 -16.33 3.93 -8.60
CA VAL A 218 -15.55 4.45 -9.75
C VAL A 218 -14.08 4.63 -9.34
N ALA A 219 -13.83 5.15 -8.13
CA ALA A 219 -12.49 5.33 -7.59
C ALA A 219 -11.80 3.97 -7.36
N ALA A 220 -12.46 3.00 -6.70
CA ALA A 220 -11.96 1.65 -6.50
C ALA A 220 -11.63 0.92 -7.80
N VAL A 221 -12.47 1.03 -8.83
CA VAL A 221 -12.17 0.50 -10.18
C VAL A 221 -10.92 1.16 -10.76
N PHE A 222 -10.79 2.47 -10.64
CA PHE A 222 -9.61 3.19 -11.12
C PHE A 222 -8.34 2.72 -10.40
N TYR A 223 -8.39 2.51 -9.08
CA TYR A 223 -7.23 2.15 -8.29
C TYR A 223 -6.83 0.67 -8.38
N THR A 224 -7.79 -0.25 -8.53
CA THR A 224 -7.53 -1.70 -8.60
C THR A 224 -7.20 -2.22 -10.00
N VAL A 225 -7.63 -1.49 -11.03
CA VAL A 225 -7.45 -1.91 -12.44
C VAL A 225 -6.47 -1.00 -13.18
N VAL A 226 -6.54 0.33 -12.99
CA VAL A 226 -5.77 1.26 -13.82
C VAL A 226 -4.35 1.47 -13.27
N ILE A 227 -4.17 1.50 -11.95
CA ILE A 227 -2.84 1.69 -11.34
C ILE A 227 -1.90 0.51 -11.60
N PRO A 228 -2.30 -0.77 -11.42
CA PRO A 228 -1.44 -1.91 -11.75
C PRO A 228 -1.14 -2.03 -13.25
N MET A 229 -1.99 -1.45 -14.11
CA MET A 229 -1.76 -1.40 -15.57
C MET A 229 -0.83 -0.25 -16.00
N LEU A 230 -0.62 0.75 -15.14
CA LEU A 230 0.24 1.91 -15.40
C LEU A 230 1.67 1.76 -14.82
N ILE A 231 1.86 0.77 -13.94
CA ILE A 231 3.16 0.41 -13.37
C ILE A 231 3.64 -0.86 -14.08
N PRO A 232 4.53 -0.77 -15.09
CA PRO A 232 5.11 -1.94 -15.74
C PRO A 232 6.15 -2.65 -14.87
#